data_AF-A0A318YKU4-F1
#
_entry.id   AF-A0A318YKU4-F1
#
_cell.length_a   1.000
_cell.length_b   1.000
_cell.length_c   1.000
_cell.angle_alpha   90.00
_cell.angle_beta   90.00
_cell.angle_gamma   90.00
#
_symmetry.space_group_name_H-M   'P 1'
#
loop_
_entity.id
_entity.type
_entity.pdbx_description
1 polymer ?
#
loop_
_entity_poly.entity_id
_entity_poly.type
_entity_poly.pdbx_seq_one_letter_code
_entity_poly.pdbx_strand_id
1 'polypeptide(L)'
;MVKSKDTVIDEFNSLVNMTPNELRDWLKGTQSQSSGWTNESSSSGETIGHESGRKIVSILEHNPSKDPSGYSDEDVDHMRKVVSYCKRHLAQEETAKQNTDSKSYKSLKNWGHDPLKG
;
A
#
# COMPACT_ATOMS: atom_id res chain seq x y z
N MET A 1 11.34 -14.32 -13.02
CA MET A 1 10.69 -15.33 -12.15
C MET A 1 9.76 -14.59 -11.21
N VAL A 2 8.49 -14.98 -11.13
CA VAL A 2 7.55 -14.38 -10.15
C VAL A 2 7.96 -14.88 -8.77
N LYS A 3 7.97 -13.99 -7.76
CA LYS A 3 8.31 -14.37 -6.37
C LYS A 3 7.32 -15.40 -5.82
N SER A 4 7.81 -16.29 -4.96
CA SER A 4 6.96 -17.25 -4.23
C SER A 4 5.92 -16.51 -3.37
N LYS A 5 4.83 -17.19 -3.00
CA LYS A 5 3.80 -16.63 -2.12
C LYS A 5 4.41 -16.21 -0.78
N ASP A 6 5.21 -17.07 -0.16
CA ASP A 6 5.85 -16.81 1.13
C ASP A 6 6.71 -15.54 1.10
N THR A 7 7.58 -15.39 0.10
CA THR A 7 8.42 -14.19 -0.03
C THR A 7 7.58 -12.92 -0.22
N VAL A 8 6.46 -13.00 -0.93
CA VAL A 8 5.56 -11.85 -1.11
C VAL A 8 4.89 -11.47 0.21
N ILE A 9 4.41 -12.46 0.96
CA ILE A 9 3.76 -12.27 2.26
C ILE A 9 4.74 -11.64 3.25
N ASP A 10 5.96 -12.15 3.33
CA ASP A 10 7.01 -11.62 4.21
C ASP A 10 7.36 -10.16 3.85
N GLU A 11 7.56 -9.89 2.56
CA GLU A 11 7.88 -8.54 2.09
C GLU A 11 6.70 -7.58 2.30
N PHE A 12 5.46 -8.02 2.08
CA PHE A 12 4.27 -7.22 2.33
C PHE A 12 4.17 -6.85 3.81
N ASN A 13 4.28 -7.83 4.69
CA ASN A 13 4.19 -7.63 6.14
C ASN A 13 5.34 -6.80 6.72
N SER A 14 6.47 -6.71 5.99
CA SER A 14 7.60 -5.84 6.33
C SER A 14 7.44 -4.41 5.79
N LEU A 15 6.86 -4.25 4.59
CA LEU A 15 6.72 -2.96 3.94
C LEU A 15 5.46 -2.19 4.39
N VAL A 16 4.35 -2.87 4.65
CA VAL A 16 3.13 -2.23 5.15
C VAL A 16 3.28 -2.04 6.66
N ASN A 17 3.57 -0.81 7.07
CA ASN A 17 3.88 -0.42 8.45
C ASN A 17 2.79 0.46 9.09
N MET A 18 1.70 0.74 8.37
CA MET A 18 0.50 1.39 8.89
C MET A 18 -0.49 0.33 9.40
N THR A 19 -1.09 0.58 10.57
CA THR A 19 -2.20 -0.25 11.07
C THR A 19 -3.47 -0.02 10.22
N PRO A 20 -4.46 -0.94 10.26
CA PRO A 20 -5.74 -0.74 9.55
C PRO A 20 -6.41 0.59 9.87
N ASN A 21 -6.39 0.99 11.14
CA ASN A 21 -7.02 2.22 11.60
C ASN A 21 -6.29 3.46 11.08
N GLU A 22 -4.96 3.48 11.15
CA GLU A 22 -4.16 4.60 10.63
C GLU A 22 -4.34 4.76 9.12
N LEU A 23 -4.35 3.65 8.38
CA LEU A 23 -4.56 3.67 6.95
C LEU A 23 -5.98 4.11 6.60
N ARG A 24 -6.99 3.60 7.31
CA ARG A 24 -8.38 4.03 7.16
C ARG A 24 -8.54 5.53 7.39
N ASP A 25 -7.95 6.07 8.44
CA ASP A 25 -8.04 7.49 8.75
C ASP A 25 -7.32 8.35 7.72
N TRP A 26 -6.16 7.90 7.24
CA TRP A 26 -5.46 8.53 6.12
C TRP A 26 -6.31 8.57 4.84
N LEU A 27 -6.98 7.47 4.49
CA LEU A 27 -7.79 7.35 3.28
C LEU A 27 -9.01 8.29 3.25
N LYS A 28 -9.49 8.75 4.40
CA LYS A 28 -10.57 9.75 4.47
C LYS A 28 -10.13 11.13 3.99
N GLY A 29 -8.83 11.42 3.98
CA GLY A 29 -8.29 12.73 3.64
C GLY A 29 -8.29 13.02 2.13
N THR A 30 -8.50 14.29 1.77
CA THR A 30 -8.41 14.78 0.38
C THR A 30 -7.04 14.54 -0.23
N GLN A 31 -5.98 14.60 0.59
CA GLN A 31 -4.62 14.28 0.17
C GLN A 31 -4.49 12.84 -0.33
N SER A 32 -5.14 11.88 0.33
CA SER A 32 -5.16 10.49 -0.11
C SER A 32 -5.94 10.32 -1.41
N GLN A 33 -7.16 10.88 -1.46
CA GLN A 33 -8.08 10.73 -2.60
C GLN A 33 -7.55 11.29 -3.92
N SER A 34 -6.74 12.36 -3.85
CA SER A 34 -6.17 13.04 -5.03
C SER A 34 -4.76 12.60 -5.41
N SER A 35 -4.13 11.70 -4.63
CA SER A 35 -2.73 11.33 -4.84
C SER A 35 -2.57 10.05 -5.64
N GLY A 36 -2.04 10.19 -6.85
CA GLY A 36 -1.65 9.07 -7.71
C GLY A 36 -2.28 9.15 -9.09
N TRP A 37 -2.20 8.04 -9.82
CA TRP A 37 -2.81 7.91 -11.13
C TRP A 37 -4.25 7.42 -11.00
N THR A 38 -5.17 8.10 -11.68
CA THR A 38 -6.56 7.68 -11.82
C THR A 38 -6.65 6.55 -12.82
N ASN A 39 -7.45 5.54 -12.50
CA ASN A 39 -7.77 4.54 -13.50
C ASN A 39 -8.80 5.15 -14.46
N GLU A 40 -8.39 5.48 -15.69
CA GLU A 40 -9.27 6.02 -16.75
C GLU A 40 -10.48 5.10 -17.05
N SER A 41 -10.40 3.82 -16.68
CA SER A 41 -11.51 2.86 -16.79
C SER A 41 -12.41 2.77 -15.55
N SER A 42 -12.07 3.42 -14.43
CA SER A 42 -12.95 3.50 -13.27
C SER A 42 -13.89 4.71 -13.41
N SER A 43 -15.19 4.46 -13.38
CA SER A 43 -16.23 5.50 -13.41
C SER A 43 -16.25 6.37 -12.14
N SER A 44 -15.49 6.00 -11.11
CA SER A 44 -15.40 6.70 -9.83
C SER A 44 -14.42 7.87 -9.81
N GLY A 45 -13.53 7.99 -10.81
CA GLY A 45 -12.44 8.98 -10.78
C GLY A 45 -11.41 8.75 -9.67
N GLU A 46 -11.39 7.55 -9.10
CA GLU A 46 -10.53 7.18 -7.99
C GLU A 46 -9.10 6.83 -8.45
N THR A 47 -8.11 7.18 -7.62
CA THR A 47 -6.72 6.78 -7.86
C THR A 47 -6.47 5.31 -7.52
N ILE A 48 -5.61 4.65 -8.29
CA ILE A 48 -5.21 3.25 -8.04
C ILE A 48 -4.61 3.07 -6.65
N GLY A 49 -3.85 4.07 -6.18
CA GLY A 49 -3.26 4.04 -4.84
C GLY A 49 -4.34 4.04 -3.76
N HIS A 50 -5.33 4.93 -3.87
CA HIS A 50 -6.43 4.99 -2.90
C HIS A 50 -7.25 3.70 -2.87
N GLU A 51 -7.54 3.12 -4.04
CA GLU A 51 -8.23 1.83 -4.15
C GLU A 51 -7.41 0.71 -3.49
N SER A 52 -6.10 0.70 -3.77
CA SER A 52 -5.16 -0.26 -3.17
C SER A 52 -5.13 -0.15 -1.65
N GLY A 53 -5.13 1.07 -1.11
CA GLY A 53 -5.17 1.30 0.33
C GLY A 53 -6.40 0.69 1.00
N ARG A 54 -7.58 0.77 0.38
CA ARG A 54 -8.78 0.09 0.92
C ARG A 54 -8.65 -1.43 0.93
N LYS A 55 -8.05 -2.00 -0.12
CA LYS A 55 -7.77 -3.44 -0.18
C LYS A 55 -6.78 -3.85 0.90
N ILE A 56 -5.74 -3.05 1.15
CA ILE A 56 -4.79 -3.28 2.24
C ILE A 56 -5.50 -3.27 3.60
N VAL A 57 -6.39 -2.30 3.85
CA VAL A 57 -7.20 -2.28 5.09
C VAL A 57 -7.97 -3.59 5.22
N SER A 58 -8.68 -4.03 4.17
CA SER A 58 -9.41 -5.30 4.17
C SER A 58 -8.50 -6.48 4.53
N ILE A 59 -7.34 -6.59 3.88
CA ILE A 59 -6.35 -7.65 4.10
C ILE A 59 -5.88 -7.70 5.55
N LEU A 60 -5.53 -6.54 6.11
CA LEU A 60 -5.02 -6.45 7.48
C LEU A 60 -6.12 -6.74 8.53
N GLU A 61 -7.38 -6.43 8.24
CA GLU A 61 -8.50 -6.67 9.16
C GLU A 61 -8.96 -8.12 9.20
N HIS A 62 -8.97 -8.81 8.06
CA HIS A 62 -9.42 -10.22 8.03
C HIS A 62 -8.32 -11.21 8.45
N ASN A 63 -7.04 -10.82 8.41
CA ASN A 63 -5.93 -11.67 8.86
C ASN A 63 -4.96 -10.90 9.80
N PRO A 64 -5.42 -10.50 11.00
CA PRO A 64 -4.62 -9.70 11.93
C PRO A 64 -3.41 -10.45 12.52
N SER A 65 -3.46 -11.79 12.54
CA SER A 65 -2.34 -12.64 12.98
C SER A 65 -1.22 -12.75 11.94
N LYS A 66 -1.45 -12.28 10.70
CA LYS A 66 -0.54 -12.40 9.56
C LYS A 66 -0.18 -13.85 9.24
N ASP A 67 -1.11 -14.78 9.48
CA ASP A 67 -0.92 -16.20 9.19
C ASP A 67 -0.82 -16.39 7.67
N PRO A 68 0.29 -16.92 7.11
CA PRO A 68 0.43 -17.12 5.67
C PRO A 68 -0.70 -17.96 5.05
N SER A 69 -1.28 -18.90 5.81
CA SER A 69 -2.39 -19.75 5.35
C SER A 69 -3.75 -19.05 5.36
N GLY A 70 -3.84 -17.90 6.04
CA GLY A 70 -5.05 -17.08 6.13
C GLY A 70 -5.24 -16.08 4.97
N TYR A 71 -4.33 -16.06 4.00
CA TYR A 71 -4.43 -15.21 2.81
C TYR A 71 -4.98 -15.98 1.61
N SER A 72 -5.90 -15.37 0.90
CA SER A 72 -6.38 -15.87 -0.39
C SER A 72 -5.36 -15.61 -1.51
N ASP A 73 -5.53 -16.28 -2.64
CA ASP A 73 -4.69 -16.04 -3.81
C ASP A 73 -4.84 -14.61 -4.35
N GLU A 74 -6.05 -14.03 -4.23
CA GLU A 74 -6.31 -12.63 -4.58
C GLU A 74 -5.59 -11.65 -3.66
N ASP A 75 -5.52 -11.96 -2.36
CA ASP A 75 -4.74 -11.16 -1.40
C ASP A 75 -3.28 -11.16 -1.79
N VAL A 76 -2.71 -12.35 -2.03
CA VAL A 76 -1.29 -12.49 -2.40
C VAL A 76 -0.99 -11.79 -3.73
N ASP A 77 -1.90 -11.83 -4.70
CA ASP A 77 -1.76 -11.09 -5.96
C ASP A 77 -1.79 -9.58 -5.76
N HIS A 78 -2.63 -9.07 -4.85
CA HIS A 78 -2.62 -7.66 -4.49
C HIS A 78 -1.35 -7.30 -3.73
N MET A 79 -0.90 -8.12 -2.77
CA MET A 79 0.35 -7.94 -2.03
C MET A 79 1.55 -7.84 -2.98
N ARG A 80 1.61 -8.65 -4.05
CA ARG A 80 2.66 -8.54 -5.09
C ARG A 80 2.73 -7.13 -5.67
N LYS A 81 1.58 -6.52 -5.95
CA LYS A 81 1.50 -5.15 -6.48
C LYS A 81 1.99 -4.14 -5.44
N VAL A 82 1.55 -4.28 -4.19
CA VAL A 82 1.96 -3.41 -3.07
C VAL A 82 3.47 -3.47 -2.87
N VAL A 83 4.03 -4.67 -2.74
CA VAL A 83 5.47 -4.90 -2.58
C VAL A 83 6.26 -4.29 -3.72
N SER A 84 5.86 -4.53 -4.97
CA SER A 84 6.52 -3.98 -6.15
C SER A 84 6.47 -2.45 -6.16
N TYR A 85 5.31 -1.87 -5.81
CA TYR A 85 5.11 -0.43 -5.74
C TYR A 85 6.02 0.20 -4.68
N CYS A 86 5.94 -0.27 -3.43
CA CYS A 86 6.71 0.29 -2.32
C CYS A 86 8.21 0.17 -2.57
N LYS A 87 8.72 -1.00 -2.98
CA LYS A 87 10.16 -1.17 -3.27
C LYS A 87 10.66 -0.23 -4.36
N ARG A 88 9.90 -0.07 -5.45
CA ARG A 88 10.30 0.83 -6.55
C ARG A 88 10.33 2.28 -6.08
N HIS A 89 9.32 2.74 -5.37
CA HIS A 89 9.26 4.13 -4.92
C HIS A 89 10.31 4.41 -3.85
N LEU A 90 10.48 3.51 -2.87
CA LEU A 90 11.53 3.65 -1.86
C LEU A 90 12.94 3.67 -2.47
N ALA A 91 13.22 2.86 -3.49
CA ALA A 91 14.51 2.85 -4.18
C ALA A 91 14.74 4.09 -5.06
N GLN A 92 13.67 4.66 -5.65
CA GLN A 92 13.76 5.90 -6.42
C GLN A 92 13.91 7.14 -5.52
N GLU A 93 13.65 7.01 -4.23
CA GLU A 93 13.47 8.12 -3.29
C GLU A 93 14.53 8.17 -2.17
N GLU A 94 15.72 7.59 -2.37
CA GLU A 94 16.85 7.76 -1.43
C GLU A 94 17.20 9.26 -1.18
N THR A 95 16.80 10.15 -2.10
CA THR A 95 16.93 11.62 -2.00
C THR A 95 15.68 12.38 -1.52
N ALA A 96 14.52 11.75 -1.39
CA ALA A 96 13.26 12.42 -1.02
C ALA A 96 12.91 12.26 0.47
N LYS A 97 13.94 12.38 1.34
CA LYS A 97 13.76 12.29 2.79
C LYS A 97 12.79 13.38 3.28
N GLN A 98 11.58 12.91 3.59
CA GLN A 98 10.64 13.44 4.59
C GLN A 98 9.96 14.78 4.28
N ASN A 99 9.66 15.06 3.00
CA ASN A 99 8.65 16.07 2.71
C ASN A 99 7.25 15.44 2.71
N THR A 100 6.48 15.69 3.78
CA THR A 100 5.10 15.23 3.94
C THR A 100 4.14 15.80 2.90
N ASP A 101 4.52 16.89 2.23
CA ASP A 101 3.74 17.47 1.13
C ASP A 101 4.04 16.84 -0.24
N SER A 102 5.08 16.02 -0.34
CA SER A 102 5.47 15.40 -1.61
C SER A 102 4.40 14.41 -2.12
N LYS A 103 4.33 14.28 -3.44
CA LYS A 103 3.45 13.30 -4.10
C LYS A 103 3.82 11.87 -3.70
N SER A 104 5.12 11.59 -3.54
CA SER A 104 5.59 10.26 -3.18
C SER A 104 5.21 9.89 -1.75
N TYR A 105 5.42 10.77 -0.76
CA TYR A 105 4.97 10.52 0.61
C TYR A 105 3.47 10.19 0.67
N LYS A 106 2.64 11.01 0.02
CA LYS A 106 1.19 10.80 -0.02
C LYS A 106 0.82 9.49 -0.71
N SER A 107 1.52 9.15 -1.79
CA SER A 107 1.27 7.90 -2.50
C SER A 107 1.72 6.68 -1.70
N LEU A 108 2.93 6.66 -1.13
CA LEU A 108 3.39 5.57 -0.26
C LEU A 108 2.41 5.27 0.88
N LYS A 109 1.83 6.32 1.50
CA LYS A 109 0.78 6.14 2.52
C LYS A 109 -0.50 5.51 1.97
N ASN A 110 -0.91 5.84 0.74
CA ASN A 110 -2.01 5.13 0.08
C ASN A 110 -1.70 3.64 -0.11
N TRP A 111 -0.43 3.27 -0.23
CA TRP A 111 0.05 1.89 -0.33
C TRP A 111 0.42 1.27 1.03
N GLY A 112 -0.03 1.86 2.14
CA GLY A 112 0.13 1.32 3.49
C GLY A 112 1.53 1.47 4.10
N HIS A 113 2.42 2.20 3.44
CA HIS A 113 3.76 2.51 3.95
C HIS A 113 3.84 3.98 4.35
N ASP A 114 4.07 4.24 5.63
CA ASP A 114 4.40 5.57 6.14
C ASP A 114 5.94 5.73 6.18
N PRO A 115 6.53 6.61 5.35
CA PRO A 115 7.97 6.85 5.33
C PRO A 115 8.54 7.44 6.62
N LEU A 116 7.68 7.92 7.55
CA LEU A 116 8.10 8.41 8.87
C LEU A 116 8.12 7.31 9.93
N LYS A 117 7.65 6.10 9.62
CA LYS A 117 7.70 4.93 10.50
C LYS A 117 8.89 4.05 10.11
N GLY A 118 9.88 3.99 11.00
CA GLY A 118 11.02 3.08 10.94
C GLY A 118 10.84 1.88 11.86
#